data_AF-A0A7W0WFS6-F1
#
_entry.id   AF-A0A7W0WFS6-F1
#
_cell.length_a   1.000
_cell.length_b   1.000
_cell.length_c   1.000
_cell.angle_alpha   90.00
_cell.angle_beta   90.00
_cell.angle_gamma   90.00
#
_symmetry.space_group_name_H-M   'P 1'
#
loop_
_entity.id
_entity.type
_entity.pdbx_description
1 polymer ?
#
loop_
_entity_poly.entity_id
_entity_poly.type
_entity_poly.pdbx_seq_one_letter_code
_entity_poly.pdbx_strand_id
1 'polypeptide(L)'
;MTGQLQRLVLEFKAEELVVRCLYRRSLEDGPGTNTKARAREVAELVRSGLEGALAALEGDVTVVGTSGYTTREDIMVANRKESAA
;
A
#
# COMPACT_ATOMS: atom_id res chain seq x y z
N MET A 1 -0.09 10.11 -13.60
CA MET A 1 -1.14 9.31 -12.92
C MET A 1 -2.10 10.28 -12.25
N THR A 2 -3.41 10.13 -12.46
CA THR A 2 -4.44 11.04 -11.90
C THR A 2 -5.00 10.56 -10.54
N GLY A 3 -4.52 9.41 -10.04
CA GLY A 3 -4.83 8.91 -8.71
C GLY A 3 -3.73 9.20 -7.69
N GLN A 4 -4.12 9.59 -6.49
CA GLN A 4 -3.23 9.75 -5.33
C GLN A 4 -3.51 8.65 -4.31
N LEU A 5 -2.57 7.73 -4.14
CA LEU A 5 -2.67 6.65 -3.15
C LEU A 5 -2.82 7.24 -1.73
N GLN A 6 -3.76 6.71 -0.95
CA GLN A 6 -4.00 7.11 0.44
C GLN A 6 -3.65 5.99 1.41
N ARG A 7 -3.98 4.74 1.06
CA ARG A 7 -3.75 3.57 1.91
C ARG A 7 -3.70 2.28 1.09
N LEU A 8 -2.76 1.41 1.43
CA LEU A 8 -2.78 0.00 1.05
C LEU A 8 -3.01 -0.84 2.31
N VAL A 9 -3.88 -1.84 2.21
CA VAL A 9 -3.99 -2.92 3.20
C VAL A 9 -3.71 -4.23 2.48
N LEU A 10 -2.73 -4.98 2.96
CA LEU A 10 -2.35 -6.28 2.44
C LEU A 10 -2.87 -7.35 3.39
N GLU A 11 -3.59 -8.31 2.85
CA GLU A 11 -4.06 -9.48 3.57
C GLU A 11 -3.52 -10.72 2.88
N PHE A 12 -2.61 -11.42 3.57
CA PHE A 12 -2.09 -12.70 3.12
C PHE A 12 -3.04 -13.81 3.58
N LYS A 13 -3.64 -14.50 2.63
CA LYS A 13 -4.40 -15.73 2.87
C LYS A 13 -3.60 -16.93 2.35
N ALA A 14 -4.09 -18.13 2.62
CA ALA A 14 -3.39 -19.36 2.25
C ALA A 14 -3.01 -19.46 0.76
N GLU A 15 -3.85 -18.96 -0.14
CA GLU A 15 -3.65 -19.09 -1.59
C GLU A 15 -3.71 -17.75 -2.35
N GLU A 16 -4.02 -16.65 -1.67
CA GLU A 16 -4.18 -15.34 -2.30
C GLU A 16 -3.60 -14.21 -1.46
N LEU A 17 -3.11 -13.19 -2.14
CA LEU A 17 -2.81 -11.88 -1.56
C LEU A 17 -3.93 -10.93 -1.97
N VAL A 18 -4.72 -10.49 -0.99
CA VAL A 18 -5.76 -9.48 -1.22
C VAL A 18 -5.19 -8.10 -0.91
N VAL A 19 -5.20 -7.21 -1.91
CA VAL A 19 -4.75 -5.83 -1.76
C VAL A 19 -5.93 -4.88 -1.84
N ARG A 20 -6.23 -4.18 -0.74
CA ARG A 20 -7.23 -3.12 -0.72
C ARG A 20 -6.52 -1.78 -0.93
N CYS A 21 -6.70 -1.23 -2.14
CA CYS A 21 -6.13 0.07 -2.52
C CYS A 21 -7.17 1.19 -2.38
N LEU A 22 -6.94 2.09 -1.43
CA LEU A 22 -7.70 3.33 -1.28
C LEU A 22 -6.89 4.49 -1.84
N TYR A 23 -7.47 5.21 -2.78
CA TYR A 23 -6.82 6.32 -3.48
C TYR A 23 -7.87 7.37 -3.85
N ARG A 24 -7.46 8.63 -3.87
CA ARG A 24 -8.28 9.74 -4.40
C ARG A 24 -8.04 9.88 -5.89
N ARG A 25 -9.05 10.34 -6.63
CA ARG A 25 -8.94 10.69 -8.05
C ARG A 25 -9.91 11.79 -8.41
N SER A 26 -9.63 12.50 -9.50
CA SER A 26 -10.65 13.26 -10.24
C SER A 26 -11.63 12.28 -10.89
N LEU A 27 -12.93 12.52 -10.74
CA LEU A 27 -13.98 11.74 -11.41
C LEU A 27 -14.10 12.12 -12.90
N GLU A 28 -13.73 13.35 -13.26
CA GLU A 28 -13.87 13.90 -14.62
C GLU A 28 -12.72 13.44 -15.55
N ASP A 29 -11.51 13.25 -15.02
CA ASP A 29 -10.28 13.08 -15.84
C ASP A 29 -9.68 11.67 -15.84
N GLY A 30 -10.48 10.63 -15.61
CA GLY A 30 -9.91 9.29 -15.52
C GLY A 30 -10.75 8.17 -16.13
N PRO A 31 -10.13 7.01 -16.35
CA PRO A 31 -10.76 5.89 -17.03
C PRO A 31 -12.03 5.43 -16.28
N GLY A 32 -13.04 5.02 -17.06
CA GLY A 32 -14.30 4.50 -16.52
C GLY A 32 -14.08 3.28 -15.62
N THR A 33 -14.97 3.11 -14.64
CA THR A 33 -14.81 2.17 -13.51
C THR A 33 -14.52 0.73 -13.92
N ASN A 34 -15.06 0.27 -15.05
CA ASN A 34 -14.95 -1.11 -15.54
C ASN A 34 -14.03 -1.27 -16.76
N THR A 35 -13.08 -0.35 -16.94
CA THR A 35 -12.18 -0.37 -18.11
C THR A 35 -10.84 -1.05 -17.81
N LYS A 36 -10.21 -1.65 -18.83
CA LYS A 36 -8.85 -2.19 -18.71
C LYS A 36 -7.82 -1.10 -18.35
N ALA A 37 -8.04 0.13 -18.80
CA ALA A 37 -7.21 1.28 -18.45
C ALA A 37 -7.25 1.55 -16.93
N ARG A 38 -8.45 1.45 -16.33
CA ARG A 38 -8.61 1.57 -14.87
C ARG A 38 -7.87 0.48 -14.11
N ALA A 39 -7.97 -0.77 -14.56
CA ALA A 39 -7.24 -1.87 -13.93
C ALA A 39 -5.72 -1.64 -13.95
N ARG A 40 -5.18 -1.13 -15.07
CA ARG A 40 -3.74 -0.79 -15.20
C ARG A 40 -3.33 0.33 -14.25
N GLU A 41 -4.11 1.42 -14.21
CA GLU A 41 -3.86 2.56 -13.31
C GLU A 41 -3.81 2.12 -11.83
N VAL A 42 -4.78 1.32 -11.40
CA VAL A 42 -4.81 0.81 -10.02
C VAL A 42 -3.63 -0.12 -9.74
N ALA A 43 -3.27 -0.98 -10.69
CA ALA A 43 -2.11 -1.87 -10.55
C ALA A 43 -0.79 -1.08 -10.44
N GLU A 44 -0.64 0.02 -11.19
CA GLU A 44 0.51 0.92 -11.09
C GLU A 44 0.55 1.63 -9.72
N LEU A 45 -0.59 2.12 -9.22
CA LEU A 45 -0.67 2.74 -7.89
C LEU A 45 -0.27 1.76 -6.79
N VAL A 46 -0.75 0.51 -6.87
CA VAL A 46 -0.38 -0.54 -5.93
C VAL A 46 1.11 -0.83 -5.99
N ARG A 47 1.68 -1.01 -7.19
CA ARG A 47 3.13 -1.25 -7.36
C ARG A 47 3.97 -0.12 -6.75
N SER A 48 3.67 1.11 -7.10
CA SER A 48 4.39 2.28 -6.56
C SER A 48 4.26 2.40 -5.04
N GLY A 49 3.07 2.12 -4.48
CA GLY A 49 2.88 2.10 -3.04
C GLY A 49 3.68 1.00 -2.33
N LEU A 50 3.77 -0.19 -2.93
CA LEU A 50 4.55 -1.30 -2.40
C LEU A 50 6.05 -1.05 -2.48
N GLU A 51 6.53 -0.46 -3.57
CA GLU A 51 7.93 -0.01 -3.70
C GLU A 51 8.28 1.00 -2.60
N GLY A 52 7.40 1.98 -2.36
CA GLY A 52 7.57 2.93 -1.26
C GLY A 52 7.55 2.28 0.13
N ALA A 53 6.71 1.26 0.33
CA ALA A 53 6.66 0.50 1.58
C ALA A 53 7.93 -0.32 1.82
N LEU A 54 8.45 -1.00 0.79
CA LEU A 54 9.72 -1.74 0.87
C LEU A 54 10.89 -0.81 1.18
N ALA A 55 10.97 0.34 0.50
CA ALA A 55 11.99 1.34 0.79
C ALA A 55 11.91 1.89 2.23
N ALA A 56 10.69 2.07 2.77
CA ALA A 56 10.53 2.48 4.17
C ALA A 56 10.95 1.39 5.16
N LEU A 57 10.70 0.11 4.84
CA LEU A 57 11.11 -1.04 5.66
C LEU A 57 12.63 -1.23 5.69
N GLU A 58 13.33 -0.92 4.60
CA GLU A 58 14.81 -0.90 4.56
C GLU A 58 15.42 0.26 5.36
N GLY A 59 14.60 1.25 5.72
CA GLY A 59 14.98 2.39 6.55
C GLY A 59 14.84 2.11 8.06
N ASP A 60 14.12 3.00 8.74
CA ASP A 60 13.93 2.95 10.19
C ASP A 60 12.54 2.39 10.54
N VAL A 61 12.51 1.22 11.17
CA VAL A 61 11.30 0.49 11.57
C VAL A 61 11.22 0.37 13.09
N THR A 62 10.07 0.69 13.66
CA THR A 62 9.79 0.56 15.10
C THR A 62 8.64 -0.40 15.33
N VAL A 63 8.82 -1.35 16.27
CA VAL A 63 7.75 -2.22 16.77
C VAL A 63 6.94 -1.45 17.83
N VAL A 64 5.65 -1.25 17.59
CA VAL A 64 4.77 -0.41 18.44
C VAL A 64 3.74 -1.20 19.23
N GLY A 65 3.74 -2.53 19.12
CA GLY A 65 2.86 -3.40 19.88
C GLY A 65 3.23 -4.87 19.70
N THR A 66 3.03 -5.65 20.77
CA THR A 66 3.26 -7.10 20.80
C THR A 66 2.07 -7.75 21.50
N SER A 67 1.44 -8.77 20.91
CA SER A 67 0.45 -9.59 21.61
C SER A 67 0.92 -11.05 21.72
N GLY A 68 0.56 -11.76 22.80
CA GLY A 68 1.04 -13.11 23.02
C GLY A 68 0.11 -14.00 23.85
N TYR A 69 -0.33 -15.10 23.23
CA TYR A 69 -0.19 -16.47 23.74
C TYR A 69 -0.40 -17.41 22.53
N THR A 70 0.63 -18.19 22.17
CA THR A 70 0.79 -19.11 21.01
C THR A 70 0.74 -18.54 19.59
N THR A 71 -0.04 -17.49 19.31
CA THR A 71 0.03 -16.72 18.05
C THR A 71 0.50 -15.31 18.36
N ARG A 72 1.49 -14.82 17.62
CA ARG A 72 2.13 -13.53 17.85
C ARG A 72 1.74 -12.56 16.74
N GLU A 73 1.27 -11.39 17.15
CA GLU A 73 1.05 -10.25 16.27
C GLU A 73 1.94 -9.11 16.74
N ASP A 74 2.87 -8.69 15.88
CA ASP A 74 3.70 -7.51 16.09
C ASP A 74 3.25 -6.43 15.11
N ILE A 75 3.00 -5.21 15.60
CA ILE A 75 2.64 -4.06 14.77
C ILE A 75 3.91 -3.25 14.52
N MET A 76 4.23 -3.02 13.25
CA MET A 76 5.41 -2.26 12.83
C MET A 76 5.01 -0.94 12.16
N VAL A 77 5.77 0.12 12.46
CA VAL A 77 5.69 1.40 11.76
C VAL A 77 7.04 1.66 11.10
N ALA A 78 7.02 1.78 9.77
CA ALA A 78 8.19 2.09 8.96
C ALA A 78 8.07 3.52 8.42
N ASN A 79 9.07 4.36 8.68
CA ASN A 79 9.05 5.74 8.20
C ASN A 79 9.83 5.86 6.90
N ARG A 80 9.20 6.48 5.90
CA ARG A 80 9.91 6.86 4.68
C ARG A 80 10.83 8.03 5.00
N LYS A 81 12.12 7.91 4.69
CA LYS A 81 13.01 9.07 4.64
C LYS A 81 12.57 9.94 3.47
N GLU A 82 12.17 11.18 3.73
CA GLU A 82 12.12 12.17 2.65
C GLU A 82 13.54 12.30 2.11
N SER A 83 13.71 12.04 0.81
CA SER A 83 14.96 12.39 0.14
C SER A 83 15.12 13.91 0.30
N ALA A 84 16.19 14.34 0.97
CA ALA A 84 16.50 15.76 1.10
C ALA A 84 16.50 16.38 -0.31
N ALA A 85 15.72 17.46 -0.46
CA ALA A 85 15.60 18.25 -1.68
C ALA A 85 16.93 18.90 -2.07
#